data_AF-A0A016W8N7-F1
#
_entry.id   AF-A0A016W8N7-F1
#
_cell.length_a   1.000
_cell.length_b   1.000
_cell.length_c   1.000
_cell.angle_alpha   90.00
_cell.angle_beta   90.00
_cell.angle_gamma   90.00
#
_symmetry.space_group_name_H-M   'P 1'
#
loop_
_entity.id
_entity.type
_entity.pdbx_description
1 polymer ?
#
loop_
_entity_poly.entity_id
_entity_poly.type
_entity_poly.pdbx_seq_one_letter_code
_entity_poly.pdbx_strand_id
1 'polypeptide(L)'
;MDAITRDLQRLAPRTLLYADDVMLGSEQKEDLERQTQAWSERLAGFGLRLNVKKTEYMTTNLDEPSTIQVDGNDLRRTDYFKYLSSTLS
;
A
#
# COMPACT_ATOMS: atom_id res chain seq x y z
N MET A 1 12.27 -5.63 7.91
CA MET A 1 11.37 -5.06 6.90
C MET A 1 12.09 -5.02 5.55
N ASP A 2 13.08 -4.14 5.37
CA ASP A 2 13.86 -4.00 4.12
C ASP A 2 14.42 -5.31 3.52
N ALA A 3 15.16 -6.09 4.31
CA ALA A 3 15.77 -7.34 3.81
C ALA A 3 14.73 -8.37 3.34
N ILE A 4 13.54 -8.36 3.92
CA ILE A 4 12.46 -9.28 3.59
C ILE A 4 11.73 -8.81 2.32
N THR A 5 11.61 -7.51 2.09
CA THR A 5 10.76 -6.97 1.02
C THR A 5 11.53 -6.37 -0.15
N ARG A 6 12.86 -6.52 -0.17
CA ARG A 6 13.79 -5.97 -1.17
C ARG A 6 13.40 -6.26 -2.61
N ASP A 7 12.87 -7.45 -2.88
CA ASP A 7 12.41 -7.90 -4.20
C ASP A 7 11.10 -7.24 -4.65
N LEU A 8 10.31 -6.73 -3.69
CA LEU A 8 9.06 -6.00 -3.95
C LEU A 8 9.24 -4.48 -4.05
N GLN A 9 10.38 -3.96 -3.58
CA GLN A 9 10.65 -2.53 -3.58
C GLN A 9 10.88 -1.99 -4.99
N ARG A 10 10.20 -0.90 -5.32
CA ARG A 10 10.48 -0.08 -6.50
C ARG A 10 11.22 1.20 -6.11
N LEU A 11 11.92 1.79 -7.08
CA LEU A 11 12.56 3.10 -6.88
C LEU A 11 11.54 4.16 -6.48
N ALA A 12 11.98 5.12 -5.66
CA ALA A 12 11.17 6.27 -5.28
C ALA A 12 10.66 7.01 -6.53
N PRO A 13 9.41 7.50 -6.53
CA PRO A 13 8.47 7.56 -5.40
C PRO A 13 7.53 6.34 -5.26
N ARG A 14 7.76 5.23 -5.98
CA ARG A 14 6.79 4.10 -6.08
C ARG A 14 6.75 3.19 -4.84
N THR A 15 7.82 3.15 -4.06
CA THR A 15 7.84 2.46 -2.77
C THR A 15 8.66 3.28 -1.79
N LEU A 16 8.08 3.59 -0.63
CA LEU A 16 8.78 4.18 0.51
C LEU A 16 8.61 3.24 1.71
N LEU A 17 9.71 2.95 2.40
CA LEU A 17 9.71 2.13 3.60
C LEU A 17 10.34 2.87 4.76
N TYR A 18 9.72 2.80 5.92
CA TYR A 18 10.28 3.30 7.17
C TYR A 18 9.74 2.50 8.35
N ALA A 19 10.65 1.92 9.15
CA ALA A 19 10.29 1.03 10.26
C ALA A 19 9.31 -0.08 9.81
N ASP A 20 8.08 -0.06 10.33
CA ASP A 20 6.97 -0.96 10.00
C ASP A 20 5.98 -0.40 8.97
N ASP A 21 6.10 0.88 8.59
CA ASP A 21 5.24 1.52 7.59
C ASP A 21 5.79 1.38 6.16
N VAL A 22 4.88 1.13 5.23
CA VAL A 22 5.13 1.10 3.78
C VAL A 22 4.14 2.01 3.05
N MET A 23 4.63 2.81 2.12
CA MET A 23 3.82 3.54 1.17
C MET A 23 4.09 3.02 -0.24
N LEU A 24 3.02 2.67 -0.94
CA LEU A 24 3.02 2.18 -2.32
C LEU A 24 2.35 3.21 -3.23
N GLY A 25 2.96 3.47 -4.38
CA GLY A 25 2.45 4.39 -5.38
C GLY A 25 2.39 3.73 -6.75
N SER A 26 1.25 3.87 -7.42
CA SER A 26 1.01 3.40 -8.79
C SER A 26 0.08 4.36 -9.53
N GLU A 27 0.20 4.39 -10.85
CA GLU A 27 -0.69 5.11 -11.76
C GLU A 27 -1.96 4.30 -12.08
N GLN A 28 -1.87 2.98 -11.97
CA GLN A 28 -2.97 2.05 -12.28
C GLN A 28 -3.41 1.35 -11.00
N LYS A 29 -4.73 1.30 -10.79
CA LYS A 29 -5.33 0.64 -9.64
C LYS A 29 -4.97 -0.84 -9.57
N GLU A 30 -5.02 -1.54 -10.70
CA GLU A 30 -4.76 -2.97 -10.77
C GLU A 30 -3.33 -3.31 -10.35
N ASP A 31 -2.37 -2.46 -10.72
CA ASP A 31 -0.98 -2.62 -10.27
C ASP A 31 -0.85 -2.33 -8.78
N LEU A 32 -1.57 -1.35 -8.22
CA LEU A 32 -1.58 -1.09 -6.78
C LEU A 32 -2.18 -2.24 -5.97
N GLU A 33 -3.30 -2.81 -6.43
CA GLU A 33 -3.93 -4.01 -5.83
C GLU A 33 -2.97 -5.20 -5.89
N ARG A 34 -2.40 -5.48 -7.06
CA ARG A 34 -1.43 -6.56 -7.25
C ARG A 34 -0.20 -6.40 -6.35
N GLN A 35 0.33 -5.18 -6.25
CA GLN A 35 1.45 -4.89 -5.35
C GLN A 35 1.04 -5.14 -3.91
N THR A 36 -0.06 -4.54 -3.45
CA THR A 36 -0.47 -4.66 -2.05
C THR A 36 -0.72 -6.12 -1.66
N GLN A 37 -1.27 -6.93 -2.57
CA GLN A 37 -1.42 -8.37 -2.37
C GLN A 37 -0.07 -9.10 -2.27
N ALA A 38 0.88 -8.82 -3.18
CA ALA A 38 2.22 -9.40 -3.12
C ALA A 38 2.96 -9.03 -1.81
N TRP A 39 2.76 -7.81 -1.31
CA TRP A 39 3.26 -7.40 0.00
C TRP A 39 2.60 -8.19 1.14
N SER A 40 1.27 -8.37 1.12
CA SER A 40 0.57 -9.17 2.14
C SER A 40 1.09 -10.60 2.19
N GLU A 41 1.20 -11.28 1.04
CA GLU A 41 1.70 -12.65 0.92
C GLU A 41 3.14 -12.78 1.38
N ARG A 42 4.01 -11.85 0.95
CA ARG A 42 5.42 -11.83 1.36
C ARG A 42 5.56 -11.65 2.86
N LEU A 43 4.81 -10.73 3.47
CA LEU A 43 4.83 -10.52 4.91
C LEU A 43 4.32 -11.76 5.67
N ALA A 44 3.24 -12.38 5.19
CA ALA A 44 2.68 -13.60 5.77
C ALA A 44 3.71 -14.75 5.80
N GLY A 45 4.53 -14.87 4.75
CA GLY A 45 5.62 -15.85 4.67
C GLY A 45 6.69 -15.72 5.78
N PHE A 46 6.77 -14.56 6.46
CA PHE A 46 7.69 -14.32 7.59
C PHE A 46 6.96 -14.15 8.92
N GLY A 47 5.67 -14.52 8.98
CA GLY A 47 4.84 -14.37 10.19
C GLY A 47 4.45 -12.92 10.50
N LEU A 48 4.60 -12.01 9.54
CA LEU A 48 4.11 -10.63 9.64
C LEU A 48 2.74 -10.52 8.96
N ARG A 49 1.94 -9.53 9.36
CA ARG A 49 0.60 -9.35 8.82
C ARG A 49 0.31 -7.88 8.56
N LEU A 50 -0.23 -7.58 7.38
CA LEU A 50 -0.73 -6.26 7.05
C LEU A 50 -1.97 -5.94 7.89
N ASN A 51 -1.99 -4.76 8.52
CA ASN A 51 -3.14 -4.31 9.29
C ASN A 51 -4.15 -3.63 8.36
N VAL A 52 -5.05 -4.41 7.77
CA VAL A 52 -6.11 -3.92 6.85
C VAL A 52 -6.89 -2.75 7.44
N LYS A 53 -7.20 -2.78 8.75
CA LYS A 53 -7.95 -1.70 9.42
C LYS A 53 -7.19 -0.37 9.49
N LYS A 54 -5.86 -0.41 9.47
CA LYS A 54 -5.00 0.79 9.47
C LYS A 54 -4.51 1.17 8.07
N THR A 55 -4.70 0.30 7.09
CA THR A 55 -4.23 0.51 5.72
C THR A 55 -5.26 1.34 4.98
N GLU A 56 -4.82 2.47 4.45
CA GLU A 56 -5.66 3.42 3.73
C GLU A 56 -5.08 3.62 2.32
N TYR A 57 -5.93 4.04 1.39
CA TYR A 57 -5.49 4.41 0.05
C TYR A 57 -6.08 5.76 -0.36
N MET A 58 -5.35 6.46 -1.23
CA MET A 58 -5.79 7.72 -1.85
C MET A 58 -5.72 7.55 -3.37
N THR A 59 -6.65 8.18 -4.09
CA THR A 59 -6.63 8.26 -5.56
C THR A 59 -6.93 9.69 -5.97
N THR A 60 -6.22 10.17 -7.00
CA THR A 60 -6.47 11.48 -7.62
C THR A 60 -7.62 11.43 -8.63
N ASN A 61 -8.01 10.24 -9.08
CA ASN A 61 -9.09 10.05 -10.04
C ASN A 61 -10.42 9.92 -9.29
N LEU A 62 -11.24 10.96 -9.33
CA LEU A 62 -12.53 11.02 -8.63
C LEU A 62 -13.59 10.10 -9.26
N ASP A 63 -13.45 9.80 -10.54
CA ASP A 63 -14.45 9.08 -11.34
C ASP A 63 -14.35 7.54 -11.27
N GLU A 64 -13.37 6.99 -10.55
CA GLU A 64 -13.27 5.54 -10.33
C GLU A 64 -14.00 5.13 -9.05
N PRO A 65 -15.19 4.50 -9.15
CA PRO A 65 -15.95 4.04 -7.99
C PRO A 65 -15.36 2.78 -7.35
N SER A 66 -14.21 2.30 -7.84
CA SER A 66 -13.71 0.99 -7.50
C SER A 66 -12.76 1.02 -6.29
N THR A 67 -13.07 0.18 -5.30
CA THR A 67 -12.27 0.03 -4.08
C THR A 67 -11.05 -0.84 -4.34
N ILE A 68 -9.96 -0.57 -3.63
CA ILE A 68 -8.76 -1.42 -3.58
C ILE A 68 -9.00 -2.55 -2.59
N GLN A 69 -8.83 -3.80 -3.02
CA GLN A 69 -8.96 -4.97 -2.16
C GLN A 69 -7.61 -5.61 -1.81
N VAL A 70 -7.50 -6.10 -0.57
CA VAL A 70 -6.37 -6.90 -0.08
C VAL A 70 -6.90 -8.05 0.74
N ASP A 71 -6.49 -9.28 0.39
CA ASP A 71 -7.00 -10.51 1.03
C ASP A 71 -8.54 -10.57 1.09
N GLY A 72 -9.21 -10.06 0.05
CA GLY A 72 -10.68 -9.98 -0.05
C GLY A 72 -11.33 -8.92 0.83
N ASN A 73 -10.56 -8.01 1.43
CA ASN A 73 -11.08 -6.91 2.25
C ASN A 73 -10.86 -5.57 1.55
N ASP A 74 -11.90 -4.74 1.56
CA ASP A 74 -11.86 -3.37 1.06
C ASP A 74 -10.97 -2.49 1.95
N LEU A 75 -10.00 -1.81 1.33
CA LEU A 75 -9.22 -0.77 2.00
C LEU A 75 -10.04 0.50 2.18
N ARG A 76 -9.74 1.25 3.24
CA ARG A 76 -10.38 2.55 3.48
C ARG A 76 -9.80 3.60 2.52
N ARG A 77 -10.68 4.24 1.74
CA ARG A 77 -10.33 5.43 0.96
C ARG A 77 -10.15 6.65 1.87
N THR A 78 -9.13 7.45 1.62
CA THR A 78 -8.89 8.74 2.29
C THR A 78 -8.60 9.83 1.26
N ASP A 79 -9.02 11.05 1.57
CA ASP A 79 -8.68 12.26 0.80
C ASP A 79 -7.33 12.85 1.23
N TYR A 80 -6.82 12.43 2.40
CA TYR A 80 -5.55 12.88 2.96
C TYR A 80 -4.67 11.68 3.28
N PHE A 81 -3.55 11.55 2.57
CA PHE A 81 -2.61 10.45 2.80
C PHE A 81 -1.45 10.93 3.68
N LYS A 82 -1.34 10.40 4.90
CA LYS A 82 -0.28 10.76 5.85
C LYS A 82 0.83 9.71 5.86
N TYR A 83 2.08 10.15 5.71
CA TYR A 83 3.26 9.31 5.84
C TYR A 83 4.40 10.09 6.52
N LEU A 84 4.93 9.57 7.64
CA LEU A 84 6.03 10.18 8.39
C LEU A 84 5.84 11.66 8.75
N SER A 85 4.63 12.03 9.17
CA SER A 85 4.24 13.43 9.47
C SER A 85 4.10 14.36 8.25
N SER A 86 4.34 13.86 7.04
CA SER A 86 3.98 14.54 5.79
C SER A 86 2.57 14.13 5.37
N THR A 87 1.87 15.02 4.69
CA THR A 87 0.51 14.77 4.19
C THR A 87 0.44 15.11 2.71
N LEU A 88 -0.09 14.19 1.91
CA LEU A 88 -0.57 14.45 0.55
C LEU A 88 -2.07 14.72 0.61
N SER A 89 -2.53 15.73 -0.13
CA SER A 89 -3.90 16.21 -0.22
C SER A 89 -4.21 16.62 -1.65
#